data_AF-A0A7H4M919-F1
#
_entry.id   AF-A0A7H4M919-F1
#
_cell.length_a   1.000
_cell.length_b   1.000
_cell.length_c   1.000
_cell.angle_alpha   90.00
_cell.angle_beta   90.00
_cell.angle_gamma   90.00
#
_symmetry.space_group_name_H-M   'P 1'
#
loop_
_entity.id
_entity.type
_entity.pdbx_description
1 polymer ?
#
loop_
_entity_poly.entity_id
_entity_poly.type
_entity_poly.pdbx_seq_one_letter_code
_entity_poly.pdbx_strand_id
1 'polypeptide(L)' 'MLVTQFETLQEPGADESDVLIVDIDQPLEGVVASTIEVINKGSH' A
#
# COMPACT_ATOMS: atom_id res chain seq x y z
N MET A 1 -13.81 -9.58 -11.72
CA MET A 1 -14.76 -9.36 -10.61
C MET A 1 -13.98 -8.73 -9.47
N LEU A 2 -14.01 -7.39 -9.40
CA LEU A 2 -13.53 -6.59 -8.27
C LEU A 2 -14.53 -5.44 -7.98
N VAL A 3 -15.66 -5.37 -8.68
CA VAL A 3 -16.56 -4.19 -8.68
C VAL A 3 -17.09 -3.90 -7.27
N THR A 4 -17.67 -4.90 -6.60
CA THR A 4 -18.19 -4.74 -5.22
C THR A 4 -17.08 -4.47 -4.20
N GLN A 5 -15.85 -4.92 -4.46
CA GLN A 5 -14.71 -4.64 -3.59
C GLN A 5 -14.27 -3.18 -3.71
N PHE A 6 -14.21 -2.64 -4.94
CA PHE A 6 -13.90 -1.22 -5.16
C PHE A 6 -15.04 -0.31 -4.69
N GLU A 7 -16.30 -0.71 -4.82
CA GLU A 7 -17.44 0.03 -4.25
C GLU A 7 -17.37 0.13 -2.71
N THR A 8 -16.74 -0.85 -2.06
CA THR A 8 -16.57 -0.88 -0.59
C THR A 8 -15.25 -0.20 -0.16
N LEU A 9 -14.25 -0.15 -1.04
CA LEU A 9 -12.93 0.40 -0.73
C LEU A 9 -13.02 1.89 -0.43
N GLN A 10 -12.40 2.29 0.69
CA GLN A 10 -12.18 3.68 1.05
C GLN A 10 -10.67 3.88 1.11
N GLU A 11 -10.12 4.67 0.19
CA GLU A 11 -8.70 4.96 0.19
C GLU A 11 -8.34 5.76 1.45
N PRO A 12 -7.24 5.40 2.15
CA PRO A 12 -6.80 6.10 3.34
C PRO A 12 -6.60 7.60 3.07
N GLY A 13 -7.13 8.42 3.97
CA GLY A 13 -7.00 9.88 3.91
C GLY A 13 -5.66 10.40 4.43
N ALA A 14 -5.41 11.70 4.27
CA ALA A 14 -4.22 12.35 4.82
C ALA A 14 -4.21 12.40 6.36
N ASP A 15 -5.37 12.16 6.99
CA ASP A 15 -5.58 12.05 8.43
C ASP A 15 -5.17 10.68 9.00
N GLU A 16 -4.97 9.67 8.15
CA GLU A 16 -4.51 8.33 8.52
C GLU A 16 -2.98 8.21 8.36
N SER A 17 -2.24 8.97 9.18
CA SER A 17 -0.78 9.12 9.06
C SER A 17 0.05 7.85 9.32
N ASP A 18 -0.57 6.79 9.84
CA ASP A 18 0.03 5.50 10.14
C ASP A 18 -0.12 4.47 9.01
N VAL A 19 -0.66 4.87 7.85
CA VAL A 19 -0.81 4.01 6.67
C VAL A 19 0.33 4.24 5.66
N LEU A 20 0.93 3.14 5.19
CA LEU A 20 1.97 3.15 4.15
C LEU A 20 1.41 2.64 2.82
N ILE A 21 1.69 3.34 1.72
CA ILE A 21 1.22 3.00 0.37
C ILE A 21 2.34 2.27 -0.38
N VAL A 22 1.98 1.18 -1.06
CA VAL A 22 2.88 0.41 -1.95
C VAL A 22 2.18 0.19 -3.29
N ASP A 23 2.89 0.50 -4.38
CA ASP A 23 2.40 0.23 -5.75
C ASP A 23 2.43 -1.27 -6.04
N ILE A 24 1.34 -1.82 -6.57
CA ILE A 24 1.21 -3.24 -6.89
C ILE A 24 1.27 -3.54 -8.38
N ASP A 25 1.34 -2.52 -9.26
CA ASP A 25 1.48 -2.71 -10.71
C ASP A 25 2.95 -3.03 -11.10
N GLN A 26 3.49 -4.07 -10.47
CA GLN A 26 4.86 -4.55 -10.63
C GLN A 26 4.94 -6.07 -10.35
N PRO A 27 6.04 -6.75 -10.72
CA PRO A 27 6.24 -8.15 -10.36
C PRO A 27 6.23 -8.35 -8.84
N LEU A 28 5.88 -9.56 -8.39
CA LEU A 28 5.78 -9.89 -6.97
C LEU A 28 7.03 -9.50 -6.16
N GLU A 29 8.21 -9.84 -6.67
CA GLU A 29 9.49 -9.50 -6.02
C GLU A 29 9.69 -7.98 -5.87
N GLY A 30 9.17 -7.20 -6.81
CA GLY A 30 9.18 -5.74 -6.74
C GLY A 30 8.27 -5.21 -5.63
N VAL A 31 7.07 -5.79 -5.48
CA VAL A 31 6.13 -5.44 -4.38
C VAL A 31 6.77 -5.75 -3.03
N VAL A 32 7.41 -6.91 -2.90
CA VAL A 32 8.12 -7.32 -1.67
C VAL A 32 9.25 -6.34 -1.34
N ALA A 33 10.09 -5.99 -2.32
CA ALA A 33 11.17 -5.03 -2.14
C ALA A 33 10.65 -3.64 -1.73
N SER A 34 9.61 -3.15 -2.41
CA SER A 34 8.98 -1.85 -2.12
C SER A 34 8.38 -1.82 -0.71
N THR A 35 7.79 -2.92 -0.27
CA THR A 35 7.22 -3.07 1.08
C THR A 35 8.32 -3.01 2.15
N ILE A 36 9.44 -3.71 1.95
CA ILE A 36 10.59 -3.66 2.87
C ILE A 36 11.17 -2.24 2.94
N GLU A 37 11.24 -1.54 1.80
CA GLU A 37 11.75 -0.17 1.74
C GLU A 37 10.91 0.78 2.62
N VAL A 38 9.57 0.74 2.51
CA VAL A 38 8.70 1.63 3.30
C VAL A 38 8.74 1.32 4.79
N ILE A 39 8.88 0.04 5.19
CA ILE A 39 9.05 -0.36 6.60
C ILE A 39 10.35 0.21 7.18
N ASN A 40 11.46 0.10 6.44
CA ASN A 40 12.76 0.56 6.90
C ASN A 40 12.84 2.09 7.00
N LYS A 41 12.12 2.84 6.15
CA LYS A 41 12.01 4.30 6.24
C LYS A 41 11.34 4.77 7.54
N GLY A 42 10.41 4.00 8.09
CA GLY A 42 9.72 4.32 9.34
C GLY A 42 10.43 3.89 10.61
N SER A 43 11.53 3.13 10.52
CA SER A 43 12.25 2.55 11.67
C SER A 43 13.34 3.48 12.24
N HIS A 44 13.06 4.77 12.42
CA HIS A 44 13.98 5.74 13.04
C HIS A 44 13.53 6.15 14.44
#